data_AF-A0A6G2HG76-F1
#
_entry.id   AF-A0A6G2HG76-F1
#
_cell.length_a   1.000
_cell.length_b   1.000
_cell.length_c   1.000
_cell.angle_alpha   90.00
_cell.angle_beta   90.00
_cell.angle_gamma   90.00
#
_symmetry.space_group_name_H-M   'P 1'
#
loop_
_entity.id
_entity.type
_entity.pdbx_description
1 polymer ?
#
loop_
_entity_poly.entity_id
_entity_poly.type
_entity_poly.pdbx_seq_one_letter_code
_entity_poly.pdbx_strand_id
1 'polypeptide(L)'
;MTRNYSQRRYLAAKRTVDDRALNAHVLDAVTPALRSASRIVEVGAGIGTMVERLLGRDLLGDDVTYTLVDVDADALAVAAERIPDRAASLGYTAVGTDEGDAPTDASGETAPTDPRHAVELRDGDRTVRVETVVADATAYLTRAASDGEADSGPGSVPGATPTPDVLVGCAFLDLLCPPAADDLFAALPDGCVCYFPITFDGGTWFGPEVDLDFDDRVVERYHEDMRRRDEPGDPHAGRRVLARATADHDLLAAGASDWVVAPAADGGYPADEAYFLHHIVDTVDRALADDPRLDDPRLDNDCLDNDRLAAWTQRRHEAIEAGELVYVAHQLDVALHV
;
A
#
# COMPACT_ATOMS: atom_id res chain seq x y z
N MET A 1 -11.85 24.36 -11.52
CA MET A 1 -11.60 24.49 -10.06
C MET A 1 -10.93 23.21 -9.64
N THR A 2 -9.65 23.25 -9.26
CA THR A 2 -8.92 22.08 -8.76
C THR A 2 -9.61 21.56 -7.51
N ARG A 3 -10.10 20.31 -7.52
CA ARG A 3 -10.73 19.70 -6.36
C ARG A 3 -9.59 19.22 -5.45
N ASN A 4 -9.57 19.65 -4.19
CA ASN A 4 -8.54 19.21 -3.25
C ASN A 4 -9.02 17.94 -2.53
N TYR A 5 -8.38 16.81 -2.80
CA TYR A 5 -8.70 15.53 -2.17
C TYR A 5 -7.70 15.22 -1.05
N SER A 6 -8.23 14.89 0.13
CA SER A 6 -7.44 14.37 1.23
C SER A 6 -6.92 12.97 0.92
N GLN A 7 -5.59 12.78 1.04
CA GLN A 7 -4.93 11.48 0.96
C GLN A 7 -5.52 10.48 1.96
N ARG A 8 -5.78 10.91 3.20
CA ARG A 8 -6.37 10.08 4.26
C ARG A 8 -7.74 9.54 3.89
N ARG A 9 -8.62 10.39 3.33
CA ARG A 9 -9.94 9.93 2.86
C ARG A 9 -9.81 9.03 1.63
N TYR A 10 -8.85 9.29 0.74
CA TYR A 10 -8.57 8.42 -0.41
C TYR A 10 -8.19 7.00 0.05
N LEU A 11 -7.26 6.87 1.01
CA LEU A 11 -6.88 5.58 1.58
C LEU A 11 -8.06 4.86 2.23
N ALA A 12 -8.95 5.58 2.91
CA ALA A 12 -10.16 4.99 3.48
C ALA A 12 -11.19 4.57 2.41
N ALA A 13 -11.37 5.37 1.35
CA ALA A 13 -12.29 5.12 0.25
C ALA A 13 -11.87 3.92 -0.61
N LYS A 14 -10.57 3.70 -0.74
CA LYS A 14 -9.96 2.57 -1.45
C LYS A 14 -10.23 1.20 -0.79
N ARG A 15 -10.57 1.18 0.50
CA ARG A 15 -10.66 -0.06 1.29
C ARG A 15 -11.50 -1.15 0.62
N THR A 16 -12.71 -0.82 0.16
CA THR A 16 -13.63 -1.78 -0.46
C THR A 16 -13.18 -2.26 -1.83
N VAL A 17 -12.39 -1.44 -2.54
CA VAL A 17 -11.80 -1.81 -3.83
C VAL A 17 -10.71 -2.84 -3.60
N ASP A 18 -9.80 -2.57 -2.66
CA ASP A 18 -8.76 -3.51 -2.25
C ASP A 18 -9.35 -4.84 -1.73
N ASP A 19 -10.39 -4.77 -0.87
CA ASP A 19 -11.00 -5.96 -0.27
C ASP A 19 -11.51 -6.98 -1.31
N ARG A 20 -11.96 -6.48 -2.47
CA ARG A 20 -12.40 -7.30 -3.60
C ARG A 20 -11.26 -7.75 -4.50
N ALA A 21 -10.17 -6.99 -4.53
CA ALA A 21 -9.03 -7.22 -5.40
C ALA A 21 -8.06 -8.27 -4.84
N LEU A 22 -7.98 -8.43 -3.52
CA LEU A 22 -7.13 -9.46 -2.91
C LEU A 22 -7.39 -10.85 -3.51
N ASN A 23 -6.34 -11.47 -4.02
CA ASN A 23 -6.42 -12.78 -4.63
C ASN A 23 -6.55 -13.85 -3.56
N ALA A 24 -7.71 -14.50 -3.49
CA ALA A 24 -7.98 -15.52 -2.48
C ALA A 24 -6.98 -16.69 -2.49
N HIS A 25 -6.50 -17.10 -3.67
CA HIS A 25 -5.53 -18.19 -3.77
C HIS A 25 -4.16 -17.81 -3.18
N VAL A 26 -3.69 -16.58 -3.44
CA VAL A 26 -2.44 -16.09 -2.85
C VAL A 26 -2.58 -15.88 -1.35
N LEU A 27 -3.72 -15.36 -0.91
CA LEU A 27 -4.04 -15.19 0.52
C LEU A 27 -4.05 -16.54 1.25
N ASP A 28 -4.69 -17.56 0.67
CA ASP A 28 -4.69 -18.93 1.21
C ASP A 28 -3.27 -19.50 1.31
N ALA A 29 -2.42 -19.25 0.31
CA ALA A 29 -1.05 -19.74 0.27
C ALA A 29 -0.15 -19.09 1.35
N VAL A 30 -0.36 -17.82 1.69
CA VAL A 30 0.44 -17.12 2.72
C VAL A 30 -0.13 -17.26 4.14
N THR A 31 -1.40 -17.65 4.27
CA THR A 31 -2.06 -17.82 5.57
C THR A 31 -1.30 -18.70 6.57
N PRO A 32 -0.69 -19.84 6.19
CA PRO A 32 0.11 -20.63 7.13
C PRO A 32 1.26 -19.83 7.75
N ALA A 33 1.97 -19.03 6.96
CA ALA A 33 3.06 -18.19 7.44
C ALA A 33 2.54 -17.08 8.36
N LEU A 34 1.44 -16.41 8.00
CA LEU A 34 0.80 -15.39 8.85
C LEU A 34 0.34 -15.93 10.21
N ARG A 35 -0.17 -17.17 10.25
CA ARG A 35 -0.62 -17.81 11.50
C ARG A 35 0.52 -18.32 12.37
N SER A 36 1.68 -18.64 11.80
CA SER A 36 2.87 -19.08 12.55
C SER A 36 3.84 -17.97 12.91
N ALA A 37 3.72 -16.80 12.28
CA ALA A 37 4.60 -15.67 12.52
C ALA A 37 4.44 -15.13 13.95
N SER A 38 5.57 -14.92 14.63
CA SER A 38 5.61 -14.15 15.87
C SER A 38 5.81 -12.66 15.58
N ARG A 39 6.38 -12.32 14.41
CA ARG A 39 6.68 -10.95 13.99
C ARG A 39 6.30 -10.73 12.53
N ILE A 40 5.39 -9.79 12.30
CA ILE A 40 4.96 -9.36 10.98
C ILE A 40 5.28 -7.88 10.84
N VAL A 41 5.88 -7.50 9.71
CA VAL A 41 6.14 -6.10 9.36
C VAL A 41 5.32 -5.75 8.12
N GLU A 42 4.51 -4.70 8.20
CA GLU A 42 3.80 -4.10 7.08
C GLU A 42 4.52 -2.82 6.64
N VAL A 43 5.05 -2.80 5.41
CA VAL A 43 5.68 -1.63 4.81
C VAL A 43 4.70 -0.88 3.91
N GLY A 44 4.68 0.45 4.02
CA GLY A 44 3.66 1.28 3.38
C GLY A 44 2.29 1.08 4.00
N ALA A 45 2.24 0.95 5.32
CA ALA A 45 1.02 0.58 6.04
C ALA A 45 -0.10 1.62 5.94
N GLY A 46 0.24 2.88 5.62
CA GLY A 46 -0.68 4.00 5.53
C GLY A 46 -1.53 4.11 6.78
N ILE A 47 -2.85 4.04 6.60
CA ILE A 47 -3.84 4.12 7.69
C ILE A 47 -4.17 2.76 8.34
N GLY A 48 -3.36 1.72 8.13
CA GLY A 48 -3.49 0.41 8.79
C GLY A 48 -4.61 -0.49 8.27
N THR A 49 -5.05 -0.32 7.02
CA THR A 49 -6.17 -1.14 6.50
C THR A 49 -5.83 -2.62 6.34
N MET A 50 -4.55 -2.98 6.12
CA MET A 50 -4.20 -4.38 5.92
C MET A 50 -4.26 -5.17 7.24
N VAL A 51 -3.72 -4.64 8.35
CA VAL A 51 -3.90 -5.27 9.68
C VAL A 51 -5.39 -5.42 10.04
N GLU A 52 -6.24 -4.43 9.74
CA GLU A 52 -7.70 -4.53 9.93
C GLU A 52 -8.30 -5.70 9.12
N ARG A 53 -7.83 -5.93 7.88
CA ARG A 53 -8.28 -7.04 7.02
C ARG A 53 -7.84 -8.38 7.57
N LEU A 54 -6.59 -8.49 8.02
CA LEU A 54 -6.04 -9.73 8.57
C LEU A 54 -6.74 -10.13 9.87
N LEU A 55 -7.02 -9.17 10.75
CA LEU A 55 -7.85 -9.37 11.95
C LEU A 55 -9.27 -9.83 11.56
N GLY A 56 -9.92 -9.11 10.64
CA GLY A 56 -11.30 -9.39 10.24
C GLY A 56 -11.51 -10.73 9.52
N ARG A 57 -10.43 -11.31 8.98
CA ARG A 57 -10.43 -12.63 8.32
C ARG A 57 -9.83 -13.75 9.18
N ASP A 58 -9.49 -13.46 10.45
CA ASP A 58 -8.87 -14.42 11.36
C ASP A 58 -7.54 -15.00 10.83
N LEU A 59 -6.70 -14.18 10.17
CA LEU A 59 -5.49 -14.69 9.49
C LEU A 59 -4.21 -14.63 10.32
N LEU A 60 -4.26 -14.01 11.51
CA LEU A 60 -3.12 -13.87 12.40
C LEU A 60 -3.03 -15.02 13.41
N GLY A 61 -1.82 -15.26 13.93
CA GLY A 61 -1.55 -16.23 14.99
C GLY A 61 -2.09 -15.80 16.36
N ASP A 62 -1.83 -16.65 17.37
CA ASP A 62 -2.32 -16.43 18.73
C ASP A 62 -1.47 -15.44 19.53
N ASP A 63 -0.20 -15.24 19.18
CA ASP A 63 0.69 -14.27 19.81
C ASP A 63 1.61 -13.68 18.73
N VAL A 64 1.33 -12.43 18.34
CA VAL A 64 2.05 -11.78 17.23
C VAL A 64 2.28 -10.30 17.51
N THR A 65 3.49 -9.84 17.20
CA THR A 65 3.80 -8.42 17.04
C THR A 65 3.66 -8.03 15.57
N TYR A 66 2.77 -7.08 15.30
CA TYR A 66 2.49 -6.54 13.97
C TYR A 66 2.96 -5.08 13.89
N THR A 67 4.03 -4.82 13.16
CA THR A 67 4.64 -3.49 13.04
C THR A 67 4.23 -2.82 11.74
N LEU A 68 3.57 -1.66 11.83
CA LEU A 68 3.22 -0.79 10.73
C LEU A 68 4.37 0.19 10.50
N VAL A 69 4.99 0.12 9.33
CA VAL A 69 6.08 0.99 8.90
C VAL A 69 5.60 1.86 7.76
N ASP A 70 5.71 3.18 7.93
CA ASP A 70 5.39 4.15 6.89
C ASP A 70 6.22 5.43 7.07
N VAL A 71 6.46 6.17 6.00
CA VAL A 71 7.12 7.49 6.05
C VAL A 71 6.14 8.59 6.45
N ASP A 72 4.84 8.38 6.26
CA ASP A 72 3.78 9.33 6.59
C ASP A 72 3.31 9.16 8.05
N ALA A 73 3.87 9.99 8.93
CA ALA A 73 3.48 10.03 10.34
C ALA A 73 1.99 10.40 10.56
N ASP A 74 1.40 11.21 9.68
CA ASP A 74 -0.02 11.57 9.79
C ASP A 74 -0.92 10.38 9.43
N ALA A 75 -0.50 9.54 8.48
CA ALA A 75 -1.20 8.29 8.14
C ALA A 75 -1.13 7.29 9.31
N LEU A 76 0.05 7.12 9.93
CA LEU A 76 0.23 6.24 11.08
C LEU A 76 -0.53 6.74 12.33
N ALA A 77 -0.60 8.04 12.56
CA ALA A 77 -1.44 8.60 13.63
C ALA A 77 -2.92 8.23 13.44
N VAL A 78 -3.40 8.27 12.19
CA VAL A 78 -4.76 7.81 11.86
C VAL A 78 -4.91 6.30 12.03
N ALA A 79 -3.89 5.50 11.70
CA ALA A 79 -3.90 4.07 11.97
C ALA A 79 -4.05 3.78 13.47
N ALA A 80 -3.24 4.46 14.31
CA ALA A 80 -3.26 4.35 15.76
C ALA A 80 -4.64 4.69 16.36
N GLU A 81 -5.32 5.72 15.84
CA GLU A 81 -6.67 6.08 16.28
C GLU A 81 -7.74 5.06 15.84
N ARG A 82 -7.62 4.48 14.65
CA ARG A 82 -8.67 3.63 14.04
C ARG A 82 -8.62 2.17 14.45
N ILE A 83 -7.43 1.62 14.60
CA ILE A 83 -7.22 0.19 14.84
C ILE A 83 -7.95 -0.31 16.09
N PRO A 84 -7.91 0.39 17.25
CA PRO A 84 -8.64 -0.05 18.45
C PRO A 84 -10.15 -0.19 18.23
N ASP A 85 -10.77 0.83 17.63
CA ASP A 85 -12.21 0.84 17.35
C ASP A 85 -12.59 -0.24 16.33
N ARG A 86 -11.77 -0.42 15.29
CA ARG A 86 -12.00 -1.47 14.30
C ARG A 86 -11.85 -2.85 14.92
N ALA A 87 -10.81 -3.08 15.71
CA ALA A 87 -10.59 -4.34 16.41
C ALA A 87 -11.75 -4.66 17.37
N ALA A 88 -12.27 -3.65 18.09
CA ALA A 88 -13.46 -3.80 18.93
C ALA A 88 -14.69 -4.26 18.14
N SER A 89 -14.90 -3.72 16.93
CA SER A 89 -15.99 -4.17 16.06
C SER A 89 -15.84 -5.62 15.56
N LEU A 90 -14.64 -6.20 15.69
CA LEU A 90 -14.31 -7.58 15.32
C LEU A 90 -14.27 -8.53 16.53
N GLY A 91 -14.54 -8.04 17.75
CA GLY A 91 -14.56 -8.84 18.97
C GLY A 91 -13.31 -8.74 19.85
N TYR A 92 -12.29 -7.98 19.42
CA TYR A 92 -11.08 -7.78 20.21
C TYR A 92 -11.28 -6.71 21.29
N THR A 93 -10.60 -6.86 22.42
CA THR A 93 -10.46 -5.80 23.42
C THR A 93 -9.12 -5.11 23.24
N ALA A 94 -9.12 -3.80 23.00
CA ALA A 94 -7.91 -3.01 22.95
C ALA A 94 -7.44 -2.64 24.36
N VAL A 95 -6.18 -2.92 24.65
CA VAL A 95 -5.48 -2.53 25.88
C VAL A 95 -4.37 -1.57 25.46
N GLY A 96 -4.48 -0.32 25.89
CA GLY A 96 -3.42 0.65 25.66
C GLY A 96 -2.14 0.19 26.34
N THR A 97 -1.04 0.18 25.61
CA THR A 97 0.28 0.09 26.21
C THR A 97 0.86 1.49 26.17
N ASP A 98 1.22 2.04 27.33
CA ASP A 98 1.72 3.41 27.47
C ASP A 98 2.76 3.74 26.38
N GLU A 99 2.77 5.00 25.94
CA GLU A 99 3.84 5.57 25.10
C GLU A 99 5.16 5.09 25.68
N GLY A 100 5.92 4.28 24.94
CA GLY A 100 7.17 3.74 25.45
C GLY A 100 8.06 4.92 25.83
N ASP A 101 8.29 5.13 27.13
CA ASP A 101 9.24 6.13 27.60
C ASP A 101 10.55 5.92 26.84
N ALA A 102 11.03 6.98 26.18
CA ALA A 102 12.31 6.97 25.49
C ALA A 102 13.39 6.44 26.45
N PRO A 103 14.25 5.49 26.04
CA PRO A 103 15.36 5.08 26.87
C PRO A 103 16.19 6.31 27.25
N THR A 104 16.14 6.70 28.52
CA THR A 104 17.00 7.76 29.04
C THR A 104 18.39 7.18 29.19
N ASP A 105 19.38 7.79 28.55
CA ASP A 105 20.77 7.42 28.80
C ASP A 105 21.19 7.80 30.23
N ALA A 106 22.40 7.38 30.63
CA ALA A 106 22.95 7.71 31.95
C ALA A 106 23.20 9.22 32.16
N SER A 107 23.02 10.05 31.12
CA SER A 107 23.09 11.52 31.14
C SER A 107 21.73 12.17 31.43
N GLY A 108 20.63 11.41 31.37
CA GLY A 108 19.28 11.96 31.45
C GLY A 108 18.83 12.67 30.16
N GLU A 109 19.53 12.48 29.04
CA GLU A 109 19.10 12.95 27.73
C GLU A 109 18.26 11.86 27.06
N THR A 110 17.01 12.18 26.76
CA THR A 110 16.16 11.36 25.90
C THR A 110 16.69 11.46 24.48
N ALA A 111 17.20 10.35 23.93
CA ALA A 111 17.42 10.26 22.49
C ALA A 111 16.10 10.60 21.77
N PRO A 112 16.13 11.26 20.60
CA PRO A 112 14.92 11.44 19.81
C PRO A 112 14.46 10.05 19.34
N THR A 113 13.54 9.46 20.09
CA THR A 113 12.81 8.28 19.68
C THR A 113 11.59 8.76 18.93
N ASP A 114 11.44 8.31 17.68
CA ASP A 114 10.18 8.46 16.95
C ASP A 114 9.02 8.00 17.85
N PRO A 115 7.91 8.74 17.94
CA PRO A 115 6.76 8.33 18.74
C PRO A 115 6.28 6.95 18.26
N ARG A 116 6.52 5.94 19.10
CA ARG A 116 5.99 4.59 18.91
C ARG A 116 4.66 4.50 19.62
N HIS A 117 3.59 4.44 18.85
CA HIS A 117 2.30 4.04 19.39
C HIS A 117 2.20 2.52 19.36
N ALA A 118 1.78 1.93 20.47
CA ALA A 118 1.55 0.50 20.57
C ALA A 118 0.21 0.23 21.25
N VAL A 119 -0.56 -0.69 20.68
CA VAL A 119 -1.81 -1.17 21.24
C VAL A 119 -1.83 -2.68 21.23
N GLU A 120 -2.29 -3.28 22.32
CA GLU A 120 -2.47 -4.72 22.40
C GLU A 120 -3.95 -5.07 22.18
N LEU A 121 -4.23 -5.96 21.24
CA LEU A 121 -5.57 -6.41 20.90
C LEU A 121 -5.75 -7.85 21.39
N ARG A 122 -6.77 -8.09 22.21
CA ARG A 122 -7.04 -9.41 22.80
C ARG A 122 -8.37 -10.02 22.39
N ASP A 123 -8.37 -11.29 22.00
CA ASP A 123 -9.58 -12.11 21.82
C ASP A 123 -9.37 -13.50 22.46
N GLY A 124 -9.95 -13.71 23.64
CA GLY A 124 -9.65 -14.90 24.44
C GLY A 124 -8.17 -14.95 24.86
N ASP A 125 -7.49 -16.03 24.49
CA ASP A 125 -6.05 -16.22 24.73
C ASP A 125 -5.18 -15.59 23.61
N ARG A 126 -5.80 -15.12 22.52
CA ARG A 126 -5.08 -14.50 21.41
C ARG A 126 -4.68 -13.06 21.76
N THR A 127 -3.45 -12.73 21.43
CA THR A 127 -2.83 -11.41 21.59
C THR A 127 -2.20 -10.96 20.27
N VAL A 128 -2.63 -9.79 19.77
CA VAL A 128 -2.02 -9.12 18.63
C VAL A 128 -1.52 -7.76 19.11
N ARG A 129 -0.21 -7.60 19.23
CA ARG A 129 0.43 -6.33 19.57
C ARG A 129 0.68 -5.55 18.30
N VAL A 130 0.05 -4.40 18.13
CA VAL A 130 0.18 -3.56 16.95
C VAL A 130 1.04 -2.35 17.30
N GLU A 131 2.11 -2.12 16.54
CA GLU A 131 3.04 -1.01 16.75
C GLU A 131 3.18 -0.16 15.49
N THR A 132 3.37 1.15 15.65
CA THR A 132 3.67 2.06 14.53
C THR A 132 5.11 2.54 14.58
N VAL A 133 5.77 2.59 13.42
CA VAL A 133 7.13 3.12 13.26
C VAL A 133 7.17 4.03 12.05
N VAL A 134 7.49 5.31 12.28
CA VAL A 134 7.76 6.25 11.18
C VAL A 134 9.16 5.94 10.64
N ALA A 135 9.24 5.38 9.43
CA ALA A 135 10.52 5.08 8.80
C ALA A 135 10.36 4.78 7.31
N ASP A 136 11.44 5.00 6.56
CA ASP A 136 11.60 4.35 5.26
C ASP A 136 11.69 2.82 5.44
N ALA A 137 11.01 2.08 4.56
CA ALA A 137 10.90 0.62 4.63
C ALA A 137 12.27 -0.07 4.55
N THR A 138 13.11 0.34 3.61
CA THR A 138 14.45 -0.25 3.40
C THR A 138 15.37 0.11 4.55
N ALA A 139 15.32 1.35 5.05
CA ALA A 139 16.07 1.78 6.22
C ALA A 139 15.67 0.99 7.48
N TYR A 140 14.37 0.75 7.70
CA TYR A 140 13.87 -0.06 8.81
C TYR A 140 14.41 -1.49 8.74
N LEU A 141 14.30 -2.15 7.58
CA LEU A 141 14.76 -3.53 7.39
C LEU A 141 16.29 -3.65 7.51
N THR A 142 17.05 -2.70 6.96
CA THR A 142 18.51 -2.66 7.07
C THR A 142 18.97 -2.54 8.53
N ARG A 143 18.27 -1.70 9.31
CA ARG A 143 18.52 -1.58 10.74
C ARG A 143 18.19 -2.90 11.47
N ALA A 144 17.06 -3.52 11.15
CA ALA A 144 16.67 -4.80 11.75
C ALA A 144 17.67 -5.93 11.48
N ALA A 145 18.20 -6.00 10.25
CA ALA A 145 19.26 -6.95 9.90
C ALA A 145 20.53 -6.70 10.73
N SER A 146 20.94 -5.43 10.87
CA SER A 146 22.12 -5.05 11.65
C SER A 146 21.97 -5.33 13.16
N ASP A 147 20.79 -5.05 13.71
CA ASP A 147 20.47 -5.26 15.13
C ASP A 147 20.38 -6.77 15.46
N GLY A 148 19.86 -7.59 14.54
CA GLY A 148 19.73 -9.04 14.69
C GLY A 148 21.06 -9.79 14.73
N GLU A 149 22.07 -9.34 13.97
CA GLU A 149 23.42 -9.89 14.05
C GLU A 149 24.08 -9.65 15.42
N ALA A 150 23.72 -8.56 16.10
CA ALA A 150 24.27 -8.17 17.40
C ALA A 150 23.67 -8.94 18.60
N ASP A 151 22.51 -9.60 18.44
CA ASP A 151 21.75 -10.29 19.52
C ASP A 151 22.18 -11.75 19.75
N SER A 152 23.32 -12.18 19.20
CA SER A 152 23.85 -13.56 19.35
C SER A 152 24.41 -13.87 20.76
N GLY A 153 24.20 -13.01 21.76
CA GLY A 153 24.71 -13.16 23.13
C GLY A 153 23.62 -12.95 24.18
N PRO A 154 23.75 -13.51 25.40
CA PRO A 154 22.72 -13.40 26.43
C PRO A 154 22.67 -11.96 26.98
N GLY A 155 21.79 -11.14 26.42
CA GLY A 155 21.55 -9.77 26.84
C GLY A 155 21.06 -8.90 25.67
N SER A 156 19.81 -9.12 25.24
CA SER A 156 19.18 -8.33 24.19
C SER A 156 19.28 -6.84 24.47
N VAL A 157 19.78 -6.07 23.50
CA VAL A 157 19.95 -4.63 23.62
C VAL A 157 18.55 -3.98 23.68
N PRO A 158 18.23 -3.20 24.73
CA PRO A 158 17.00 -2.42 24.76
C PRO A 158 16.95 -1.49 23.53
N GLY A 159 15.96 -1.67 22.65
CA GLY A 159 15.79 -0.86 21.44
C GLY A 159 16.29 -1.48 20.12
N ALA A 160 16.65 -2.76 20.11
CA ALA A 160 16.93 -3.51 18.88
C ALA A 160 15.66 -3.67 18.02
N THR A 161 15.81 -3.53 16.70
CA THR A 161 14.73 -3.70 15.72
C THR A 161 14.69 -5.17 15.32
N PRO A 162 13.63 -5.91 15.63
CA PRO A 162 13.60 -7.33 15.33
C PRO A 162 13.36 -7.59 13.83
N THR A 163 13.99 -8.63 13.30
CA THR A 163 13.77 -9.10 11.92
C THR A 163 12.35 -9.67 11.74
N PRO A 164 11.69 -9.48 10.58
CA PRO A 164 10.35 -10.04 10.34
C PRO A 164 10.39 -11.53 9.99
N ASP A 165 9.41 -12.29 10.47
CA ASP A 165 9.12 -13.64 9.95
C ASP A 165 8.30 -13.53 8.66
N VAL A 166 7.41 -12.52 8.59
CA VAL A 166 6.62 -12.17 7.41
C VAL A 166 6.73 -10.67 7.11
N LEU A 167 7.00 -10.33 5.85
CA LEU A 167 6.86 -8.97 5.32
C LEU A 167 5.56 -8.85 4.51
N VAL A 168 4.75 -7.83 4.79
CA VAL A 168 3.58 -7.46 3.99
C VAL A 168 3.83 -6.11 3.34
N GLY A 169 3.58 -5.98 2.03
CA GLY A 169 3.63 -4.71 1.30
C GLY A 169 2.44 -4.57 0.38
N CYS A 170 1.30 -4.11 0.91
CA CYS A 170 0.04 -4.02 0.19
C CYS A 170 -0.03 -2.73 -0.63
N ALA A 171 -0.11 -2.83 -1.96
CA ALA A 171 -0.07 -1.68 -2.87
C ALA A 171 1.13 -0.75 -2.60
N PHE A 172 2.29 -1.36 -2.34
CA PHE A 172 3.50 -0.68 -1.90
C PHE A 172 4.64 -0.80 -2.93
N LEU A 173 4.86 -1.99 -3.48
CA LEU A 173 6.09 -2.28 -4.20
C LEU A 173 6.23 -1.46 -5.51
N ASP A 174 5.12 -1.07 -6.13
CA ASP A 174 5.08 -0.18 -7.30
C ASP A 174 5.44 1.28 -6.99
N LEU A 175 5.51 1.66 -5.70
CA LEU A 175 6.05 2.95 -5.27
C LEU A 175 7.58 3.02 -5.36
N LEU A 176 8.25 1.86 -5.42
CA LEU A 176 9.69 1.78 -5.49
C LEU A 176 10.17 1.71 -6.94
N CYS A 177 11.18 2.51 -7.28
CA CYS A 177 11.94 2.27 -8.50
C CYS A 177 12.75 0.94 -8.38
N PRO A 178 13.18 0.33 -9.50
CA PRO A 178 13.84 -0.96 -9.47
C PRO A 178 15.05 -1.06 -8.53
N PRO A 179 15.99 -0.08 -8.47
CA PRO A 179 17.09 -0.12 -7.51
C PRO A 179 16.63 -0.11 -6.05
N ALA A 180 15.61 0.68 -5.70
CA ALA A 180 15.08 0.71 -4.34
C ALA A 180 14.39 -0.62 -3.97
N ALA A 181 13.73 -1.26 -4.94
CA ALA A 181 13.19 -2.60 -4.76
C ALA A 181 14.28 -3.69 -4.69
N ASP A 182 15.46 -3.51 -5.30
CA ASP A 182 16.62 -4.39 -5.08
C ASP A 182 17.15 -4.23 -3.64
N ASP A 183 17.30 -2.98 -3.17
CA ASP A 183 17.78 -2.68 -1.82
C ASP A 183 16.84 -3.21 -0.73
N LEU A 184 15.52 -3.08 -0.92
CA LEU A 184 14.51 -3.65 -0.01
C LEU A 184 14.70 -5.16 0.15
N PHE A 185 14.88 -5.88 -0.95
CA PHE A 185 15.03 -7.34 -0.92
C PHE A 185 16.39 -7.78 -0.36
N ALA A 186 17.45 -7.00 -0.60
CA ALA A 186 18.76 -7.25 0.00
C ALA A 186 18.77 -7.11 1.52
N ALA A 187 17.82 -6.36 2.09
CA ALA A 187 17.67 -6.17 3.53
C ALA A 187 16.79 -7.23 4.21
N LEU A 188 16.18 -8.15 3.45
CA LEU A 188 15.32 -9.20 4.02
C LEU A 188 16.13 -10.34 4.62
N PRO A 189 15.72 -10.87 5.79
CA PRO A 189 16.39 -12.01 6.38
C PRO A 189 16.07 -13.30 5.60
N ASP A 190 17.04 -14.21 5.55
CA ASP A 190 16.83 -15.57 5.04
C ASP A 190 15.65 -16.23 5.77
N GLY A 191 14.73 -16.86 5.03
CA GLY A 191 13.55 -17.47 5.64
C GLY A 191 12.32 -16.57 5.75
N CYS A 192 12.44 -15.29 5.39
CA CYS A 192 11.30 -14.38 5.42
C CYS A 192 10.26 -14.76 4.36
N VAL A 193 8.99 -14.84 4.75
CA VAL A 193 7.89 -14.95 3.79
C VAL A 193 7.41 -13.54 3.44
N CYS A 194 7.38 -13.21 2.15
CA CYS A 194 6.90 -11.93 1.68
C CYS A 194 5.52 -12.05 1.02
N TYR A 195 4.64 -11.11 1.30
CA TYR A 195 3.33 -10.95 0.67
C TYR A 195 3.16 -9.54 0.12
N PHE A 196 3.11 -9.43 -1.20
CA PHE A 196 2.95 -8.17 -1.93
C PHE A 196 1.62 -8.16 -2.68
N PRO A 197 0.48 -7.99 -1.98
CA PRO A 197 -0.79 -7.87 -2.66
C PRO A 197 -0.93 -6.52 -3.37
N ILE A 198 -1.72 -6.52 -4.44
CA ILE A 198 -2.17 -5.31 -5.14
C ILE A 198 -0.96 -4.53 -5.70
N THR A 199 0.03 -5.25 -6.24
CA THR A 199 1.21 -4.63 -6.86
C THR A 199 0.90 -4.25 -8.30
N PHE A 200 0.98 -2.96 -8.64
CA PHE A 200 0.61 -2.47 -9.97
C PHE A 200 1.47 -3.04 -11.11
N ASP A 201 0.81 -3.36 -12.25
CA ASP A 201 1.47 -3.94 -13.43
C ASP A 201 1.00 -3.32 -14.77
N GLY A 202 0.76 -2.02 -14.80
CA GLY A 202 0.85 -1.21 -16.03
C GLY A 202 -0.40 -1.26 -16.91
N GLY A 203 -1.47 -1.91 -16.48
CA GLY A 203 -2.77 -1.83 -17.12
C GLY A 203 -3.65 -0.81 -16.41
N THR A 204 -4.19 0.17 -17.14
CA THR A 204 -5.21 1.08 -16.63
C THR A 204 -6.25 1.33 -17.71
N TRP A 205 -7.52 1.34 -17.36
CA TRP A 205 -8.61 1.62 -18.29
C TRP A 205 -9.72 2.42 -17.61
N PHE A 206 -10.27 3.38 -18.37
CA PHE A 206 -11.40 4.22 -17.96
C PHE A 206 -12.53 4.10 -18.99
N GLY A 207 -13.66 3.53 -18.59
CA GLY A 207 -14.89 3.45 -19.38
C GLY A 207 -15.97 4.40 -18.86
N PRO A 208 -16.92 4.85 -19.71
CA PRO A 208 -16.95 4.68 -21.16
C PRO A 208 -15.82 5.45 -21.85
N GLU A 209 -15.39 4.99 -23.02
CA GLU A 209 -14.39 5.70 -23.83
C GLU A 209 -14.98 7.01 -24.37
N VAL A 210 -14.20 8.08 -24.28
CA VAL A 210 -14.58 9.41 -24.76
C VAL A 210 -13.95 9.66 -26.12
N ASP A 211 -12.65 9.38 -26.22
CA ASP A 211 -11.82 9.51 -27.40
C ASP A 211 -10.70 8.47 -27.25
N LEU A 212 -10.88 7.32 -27.90
CA LEU A 212 -10.01 6.14 -27.79
C LEU A 212 -8.52 6.47 -27.86
N ASP A 213 -8.10 7.22 -28.89
CA ASP A 213 -6.69 7.54 -29.13
C ASP A 213 -6.13 8.52 -28.08
N PHE A 214 -6.99 9.33 -27.47
CA PHE A 214 -6.60 10.23 -26.39
C PHE A 214 -6.62 9.55 -25.02
N ASP A 215 -7.61 8.69 -24.77
CA ASP A 215 -7.73 7.87 -23.57
C ASP A 215 -6.49 6.98 -23.40
N ASP A 216 -6.09 6.26 -24.46
CA ASP A 216 -4.88 5.44 -24.46
C ASP A 216 -3.62 6.28 -24.22
N ARG A 217 -3.55 7.47 -24.81
CA ARG A 217 -2.42 8.39 -24.62
C ARG A 217 -2.34 8.90 -23.20
N VAL A 218 -3.45 9.32 -22.59
CA VAL A 218 -3.49 9.76 -21.18
C VAL A 218 -2.93 8.66 -20.28
N VAL A 219 -3.36 7.41 -20.47
CA VAL A 219 -2.85 6.26 -19.72
C VAL A 219 -1.34 6.04 -19.96
N GLU A 220 -0.90 6.03 -21.22
CA GLU A 220 0.52 5.86 -21.57
C GLU A 220 1.39 6.96 -20.93
N ARG A 221 0.99 8.23 -21.08
CA ARG A 221 1.71 9.37 -20.50
C ARG A 221 1.77 9.27 -18.98
N TYR A 222 0.66 8.88 -18.33
CA TYR A 222 0.60 8.74 -16.87
C TYR A 222 1.56 7.66 -16.36
N HIS A 223 1.60 6.49 -17.01
CA HIS A 223 2.57 5.44 -16.62
C HIS A 223 4.02 5.83 -16.90
N GLU A 224 4.27 6.66 -17.92
CA GLU A 224 5.59 7.24 -18.11
C GLU A 224 5.98 8.26 -17.03
N ASP A 225 5.03 9.07 -16.57
CA ASP A 225 5.22 10.02 -15.48
C ASP A 225 5.60 9.30 -14.17
N MET A 226 4.92 8.19 -13.85
CA MET A 226 5.24 7.35 -12.69
C MET A 226 6.73 6.95 -12.61
N ARG A 227 7.39 6.77 -13.76
CA ARG A 227 8.82 6.43 -13.85
C ARG A 227 9.77 7.62 -13.75
N ARG A 228 9.29 8.84 -13.95
CA ARG A 228 10.11 10.05 -14.18
C ARG A 228 9.95 11.13 -13.12
N ARG A 229 8.90 11.08 -12.30
CA ARG A 229 8.68 11.99 -11.17
C ARG A 229 9.84 11.93 -10.15
N ASP A 230 9.91 12.92 -9.28
CA ASP A 230 11.01 13.08 -8.29
C ASP A 230 11.21 11.84 -7.40
N GLU A 231 10.12 11.20 -7.00
CA GLU A 231 10.09 9.91 -6.31
C GLU A 231 9.57 8.82 -7.27
N PRO A 232 10.43 8.25 -8.12
CA PRO A 232 9.99 7.36 -9.19
C PRO A 232 9.52 6.01 -8.64
N GLY A 233 8.36 5.57 -9.12
CA GLY A 233 7.87 4.20 -8.94
C GLY A 233 8.13 3.34 -10.17
N ASP A 234 7.52 2.15 -10.21
CA ASP A 234 7.58 1.26 -11.37
C ASP A 234 6.18 0.79 -11.78
N PRO A 235 5.65 1.22 -12.94
CA PRO A 235 4.36 0.77 -13.44
C PRO A 235 4.36 -0.72 -13.83
N HIS A 236 5.50 -1.41 -13.77
CA HIS A 236 5.62 -2.84 -14.05
C HIS A 236 6.17 -3.62 -12.84
N ALA A 237 5.98 -3.11 -11.62
CA ALA A 237 6.48 -3.76 -10.42
C ALA A 237 5.91 -5.17 -10.25
N GLY A 238 4.63 -5.40 -10.59
CA GLY A 238 3.98 -6.70 -10.46
C GLY A 238 4.71 -7.82 -11.23
N ARG A 239 4.97 -7.63 -12.53
CA ARG A 239 5.69 -8.65 -13.31
C ARG A 239 7.16 -8.79 -12.89
N ARG A 240 7.77 -7.74 -12.33
CA ARG A 240 9.15 -7.80 -11.84
C ARG A 240 9.26 -8.58 -10.54
N VAL A 241 8.36 -8.37 -9.59
CA VAL A 241 8.35 -9.17 -8.35
C VAL A 241 8.04 -10.63 -8.66
N LEU A 242 7.15 -10.91 -9.61
CA LEU A 242 6.93 -12.27 -10.10
C LEU A 242 8.19 -12.86 -10.73
N ALA A 243 8.89 -12.12 -11.59
CA ALA A 243 10.14 -12.57 -12.18
C ALA A 243 11.20 -12.90 -11.11
N ARG A 244 11.39 -12.00 -10.14
CA ARG A 244 12.29 -12.20 -9.00
C ARG A 244 11.91 -13.43 -8.18
N ALA A 245 10.63 -13.60 -7.86
CA ALA A 245 10.10 -14.76 -7.14
C ALA A 245 10.35 -16.10 -7.86
N THR A 246 10.56 -16.10 -9.18
CA THR A 246 10.83 -17.32 -9.95
C THR A 246 12.31 -17.54 -10.28
N ALA A 247 13.14 -16.51 -10.12
CA ALA A 247 14.55 -16.53 -10.49
C ALA A 247 15.48 -16.62 -9.28
N ASP A 248 15.18 -15.85 -8.24
CA ASP A 248 16.08 -15.60 -7.11
C ASP A 248 15.54 -16.13 -5.78
N HIS A 249 14.25 -16.45 -5.71
CA HIS A 249 13.52 -16.89 -4.51
C HIS A 249 12.59 -18.07 -4.81
N ASP A 250 11.87 -18.53 -3.79
CA ASP A 250 10.85 -19.57 -3.93
C ASP A 250 9.45 -18.95 -4.02
N LEU A 251 8.84 -18.96 -5.22
CA LEU A 251 7.46 -18.52 -5.42
C LEU A 251 6.49 -19.42 -4.64
N LEU A 252 5.71 -18.83 -3.72
CA LEU A 252 4.65 -19.51 -2.99
C LEU A 252 3.35 -19.51 -3.79
N ALA A 253 2.93 -18.34 -4.28
CA ALA A 253 1.76 -18.18 -5.12
C ALA A 253 1.78 -16.82 -5.84
N ALA A 254 1.10 -16.76 -6.98
CA ALA A 254 0.81 -15.50 -7.65
C ALA A 254 -0.58 -15.53 -8.30
N GLY A 255 -1.22 -14.38 -8.40
CA GLY A 255 -2.54 -14.26 -9.01
C GLY A 255 -2.91 -12.82 -9.34
N ALA A 256 -3.88 -12.64 -10.23
CA ALA A 256 -4.40 -11.31 -10.55
C ALA A 256 -5.12 -10.69 -9.36
N SER A 257 -4.97 -9.37 -9.20
CA SER A 257 -5.61 -8.57 -8.16
C SER A 257 -6.10 -7.22 -8.68
N ASP A 258 -6.75 -7.26 -9.84
CA ASP A 258 -7.23 -6.07 -10.51
C ASP A 258 -8.19 -5.28 -9.60
N TRP A 259 -7.96 -3.96 -9.50
CA TRP A 259 -9.03 -3.09 -9.04
C TRP A 259 -10.06 -3.00 -10.15
N VAL A 260 -11.28 -3.46 -9.87
CA VAL A 260 -12.44 -3.27 -10.73
C VAL A 260 -13.46 -2.44 -9.96
N VAL A 261 -13.65 -1.21 -10.42
CA VAL A 261 -14.64 -0.28 -9.86
C VAL A 261 -15.67 -0.03 -10.95
N ALA A 262 -16.91 -0.41 -10.67
CA ALA A 262 -18.03 -0.25 -11.58
C ALA A 262 -19.25 0.24 -10.81
N PRO A 263 -20.17 0.95 -11.48
CA PRO A 263 -21.42 1.36 -10.86
C PRO A 263 -22.24 0.16 -10.37
N ALA A 264 -22.94 0.33 -9.26
CA ALA A 264 -23.90 -0.65 -8.75
C ALA A 264 -25.17 -0.69 -9.63
N ALA A 265 -25.89 -1.80 -9.58
CA ALA A 265 -27.09 -2.01 -10.42
C ALA A 265 -28.23 -1.01 -10.14
N ASP A 266 -28.27 -0.44 -8.94
CA ASP A 266 -29.20 0.59 -8.48
C ASP A 266 -28.68 2.03 -8.68
N GLY A 267 -27.53 2.19 -9.31
CA GLY A 267 -26.86 3.46 -9.57
C GLY A 267 -25.83 3.84 -8.50
N GLY A 268 -24.88 4.70 -8.85
CA GLY A 268 -23.79 5.10 -7.96
C GLY A 268 -22.78 3.98 -7.69
N TYR A 269 -22.03 4.08 -6.60
CA TYR A 269 -20.97 3.11 -6.24
C TYR A 269 -21.20 2.49 -4.86
N PRO A 270 -20.75 1.24 -4.61
CA PRO A 270 -21.09 0.49 -3.39
C PRO A 270 -20.68 1.12 -2.05
N ALA A 271 -19.67 1.99 -2.04
CA ALA A 271 -19.16 2.68 -0.86
C ALA A 271 -18.64 4.09 -1.25
N ASP A 272 -17.61 4.61 -0.59
CA ASP A 272 -16.97 5.91 -0.95
C ASP A 272 -16.11 5.81 -2.24
N GLU A 273 -16.38 4.84 -3.11
CA GLU A 273 -15.58 4.55 -4.31
C GLU A 273 -15.70 5.65 -5.36
N ALA A 274 -16.78 6.45 -5.34
CA ALA A 274 -16.87 7.67 -6.13
C ALA A 274 -15.75 8.66 -5.77
N TYR A 275 -15.44 8.81 -4.48
CA TYR A 275 -14.33 9.63 -4.01
C TYR A 275 -12.98 9.05 -4.44
N PHE A 276 -12.83 7.73 -4.37
CA PHE A 276 -11.65 7.03 -4.90
C PHE A 276 -11.43 7.34 -6.39
N LEU A 277 -12.46 7.19 -7.23
CA LEU A 277 -12.37 7.47 -8.67
C LEU A 277 -12.04 8.92 -8.96
N HIS A 278 -12.68 9.84 -8.25
CA HIS A 278 -12.41 11.26 -8.35
C HIS A 278 -10.96 11.60 -8.00
N HIS A 279 -10.41 10.99 -6.95
CA HIS A 279 -9.00 11.16 -6.59
C HIS A 279 -8.05 10.59 -7.64
N ILE A 280 -8.37 9.43 -8.24
CA ILE A 280 -7.58 8.85 -9.35
C ILE A 280 -7.56 9.80 -10.55
N VAL A 281 -8.72 10.31 -10.97
CA VAL A 281 -8.82 11.24 -12.11
C VAL A 281 -8.01 12.51 -11.86
N ASP A 282 -8.14 13.15 -10.69
CA ASP A 282 -7.35 14.33 -10.34
C ASP A 282 -5.85 14.02 -10.23
N THR A 283 -5.47 12.80 -9.84
CA THR A 283 -4.07 12.38 -9.79
C THR A 283 -3.48 12.31 -11.20
N VAL A 284 -4.22 11.75 -12.15
CA VAL A 284 -3.83 11.71 -13.57
C VAL A 284 -3.76 13.12 -14.16
N ASP A 285 -4.78 13.95 -13.92
CA ASP A 285 -4.84 15.35 -14.37
C ASP A 285 -3.62 16.14 -13.88
N ARG A 286 -3.32 16.09 -12.58
CA ARG A 286 -2.17 16.79 -11.99
C ARG A 286 -0.84 16.28 -12.49
N ALA A 287 -0.68 14.97 -12.66
CA ALA A 287 0.55 14.37 -13.17
C ALA A 287 0.86 14.82 -14.60
N LEU A 288 -0.17 15.10 -15.39
CA LEU A 288 -0.03 15.38 -16.81
C LEU A 288 -0.26 16.85 -17.19
N ALA A 289 -0.63 17.72 -16.24
CA ALA A 289 -0.96 19.12 -16.47
C ALA A 289 0.11 19.89 -17.26
N ASP A 290 1.39 19.53 -17.07
CA ASP A 290 2.54 20.16 -17.72
C ASP A 290 3.23 19.26 -18.77
N ASP A 291 2.63 18.14 -19.21
CA ASP A 291 3.25 17.24 -20.20
C ASP A 291 2.99 17.74 -21.65
N PRO A 292 3.98 18.35 -22.34
CA PRO A 292 3.79 18.91 -23.67
C PRO A 292 3.56 17.86 -24.76
N ARG A 293 3.63 16.56 -24.42
CA ARG A 293 3.45 15.44 -25.36
C ARG A 293 2.01 14.92 -25.42
N LEU A 294 1.12 15.43 -24.56
CA LEU A 294 -0.31 15.11 -24.66
C LEU A 294 -0.93 15.70 -25.93
N ASP A 295 -0.51 16.91 -26.29
CA ASP A 295 -0.93 17.61 -27.49
C ASP A 295 0.02 17.29 -28.66
N ASP A 296 -0.07 16.10 -29.25
CA ASP A 296 0.72 15.80 -30.46
C ASP A 296 0.15 16.53 -31.69
N PRO A 297 0.84 17.54 -32.24
CA PRO A 297 0.34 18.32 -33.37
C PRO A 297 0.34 17.53 -34.69
N ARG A 298 0.80 16.28 -34.70
CA ARG A 298 0.77 15.40 -35.89
C ARG A 298 -0.57 14.70 -36.09
N LEU A 299 -1.47 14.76 -35.11
CA LEU A 299 -2.72 13.99 -35.11
C LEU A 299 -3.99 14.83 -35.12
N ASP A 300 -3.92 16.15 -34.95
CA ASP A 300 -5.08 17.04 -35.14
C ASP A 300 -4.66 18.44 -35.60
N ASN A 301 -5.14 18.84 -36.78
CA ASN A 301 -4.92 20.16 -37.40
C ASN A 301 -6.14 21.09 -37.29
N ASP A 302 -7.22 20.66 -36.61
CA ASP A 302 -8.50 21.41 -36.59
C ASP A 302 -8.92 21.90 -35.19
N CYS A 303 -8.18 21.58 -34.13
CA CYS A 303 -8.48 22.01 -32.76
C CYS A 303 -7.50 23.11 -32.32
N LEU A 304 -7.57 24.27 -32.97
CA LEU A 304 -6.98 25.49 -32.43
C LEU A 304 -7.74 25.84 -31.15
N ASP A 305 -7.08 25.70 -30.00
CA ASP A 305 -7.52 26.22 -28.69
C ASP A 305 -8.59 25.35 -27.99
N ASN A 306 -8.18 24.30 -27.24
CA ASN A 306 -8.92 23.71 -26.11
C ASN A 306 -8.02 22.69 -25.38
N ASP A 307 -7.83 22.89 -24.08
CA ASP A 307 -7.11 21.99 -23.16
C ASP A 307 -7.79 20.60 -23.13
N ARG A 308 -7.27 19.66 -23.95
CA ARG A 308 -7.86 18.31 -24.12
C ARG A 308 -7.85 17.51 -22.83
N LEU A 309 -6.81 17.70 -22.00
CA LEU A 309 -6.71 17.07 -20.70
C LEU A 309 -7.81 17.59 -19.78
N ALA A 310 -8.01 18.90 -19.69
CA ALA A 310 -9.11 19.46 -18.89
C ALA A 310 -10.48 18.95 -19.34
N ALA A 311 -10.71 18.81 -20.65
CA ALA A 311 -11.95 18.24 -21.18
C ALA A 311 -12.12 16.75 -20.87
N TRP A 312 -11.03 15.98 -20.91
CA TRP A 312 -11.02 14.58 -20.48
C TRP A 312 -11.34 14.45 -18.99
N THR A 313 -10.61 15.19 -18.14
CA THR A 313 -10.79 15.24 -16.69
C THR A 313 -12.24 15.59 -16.34
N GLN A 314 -12.78 16.65 -16.94
CA GLN A 314 -14.16 17.06 -16.73
C GLN A 314 -15.16 15.92 -17.04
N ARG A 315 -15.03 15.27 -18.21
CA ARG A 315 -15.92 14.16 -18.60
C ARG A 315 -15.82 12.97 -17.66
N ARG A 316 -14.62 12.68 -17.14
CA ARG A 316 -14.43 11.61 -16.15
C ARG A 316 -15.13 11.94 -14.83
N HIS A 317 -15.06 13.19 -14.35
CA HIS A 317 -15.84 13.61 -13.17
C HIS A 317 -17.35 13.54 -13.41
N GLU A 318 -17.83 14.00 -14.56
CA GLU A 318 -19.26 13.93 -14.93
C GLU A 318 -19.74 12.48 -14.97
N ALA A 319 -18.95 11.55 -15.53
CA ALA A 319 -19.27 10.12 -15.54
C ALA A 319 -19.29 9.51 -14.14
N ILE A 320 -18.42 9.95 -13.22
CA ILE A 320 -18.45 9.51 -11.82
C ILE A 320 -19.72 10.02 -11.12
N GLU A 321 -20.08 11.28 -11.33
CA GLU A 321 -21.28 11.89 -10.74
C GLU A 321 -22.57 11.25 -11.26
N ALA A 322 -22.57 10.84 -12.53
CA ALA A 322 -23.66 10.08 -13.15
C ALA A 322 -23.72 8.62 -12.70
N GLY A 323 -22.67 8.10 -12.04
CA GLY A 323 -22.56 6.68 -11.71
C GLY A 323 -22.42 5.81 -12.96
N GLU A 324 -21.58 6.23 -13.90
CA GLU A 324 -21.34 5.58 -15.19
C GLU A 324 -19.87 5.17 -15.39
N LEU A 325 -18.93 5.81 -14.69
CA LEU A 325 -17.51 5.52 -14.87
C LEU A 325 -17.18 4.10 -14.38
N VAL A 326 -16.55 3.31 -15.25
CA VAL A 326 -15.89 2.05 -14.90
C VAL A 326 -14.39 2.27 -14.94
N TYR A 327 -13.68 1.77 -13.94
CA TYR A 327 -12.24 1.86 -13.82
C TYR A 327 -11.65 0.49 -13.57
N VAL A 328 -10.58 0.17 -14.30
CA VAL A 328 -9.79 -1.04 -14.11
C VAL A 328 -8.32 -0.67 -13.97
N ALA A 329 -7.66 -1.21 -12.94
CA ALA A 329 -6.20 -1.19 -12.82
C ALA A 329 -5.68 -2.63 -12.69
N HIS A 330 -4.76 -3.01 -13.57
CA HIS A 330 -4.16 -4.35 -13.57
C HIS A 330 -3.06 -4.45 -12.53
N GLN A 331 -3.17 -5.47 -11.67
CA GLN A 331 -2.27 -5.67 -10.54
C GLN A 331 -2.07 -7.16 -10.29
N LEU A 332 -0.99 -7.49 -9.59
CA LEU A 332 -0.66 -8.84 -9.18
C LEU A 332 -0.53 -8.91 -7.65
N ASP A 333 -1.05 -10.00 -7.10
CA ASP A 333 -0.68 -10.47 -5.77
C ASP A 333 0.45 -11.49 -5.96
N VAL A 334 1.53 -11.30 -5.22
CA VAL A 334 2.67 -12.23 -5.23
C VAL A 334 3.07 -12.55 -3.79
N ALA A 335 3.20 -13.84 -3.50
CA ALA A 335 3.76 -14.35 -2.26
C ALA A 335 5.00 -15.21 -2.58
N LEU A 336 6.08 -15.01 -1.83
CA LEU A 336 7.36 -15.70 -2.03
C LEU A 336 8.06 -15.95 -0.69
N HIS A 337 9.00 -16.87 -0.69
CA HIS A 337 9.92 -17.11 0.42
C HIS A 337 11.33 -16.69 0.00
N VAL A 338 11.94 -15.82 0.80
CA VAL A 338 13.30 -15.30 0.60
C VAL A 338 14.34 -16.37 0.90
#